data_AF-A0AAQ4E9Z2-F1
#
_entry.id   AF-A0AAQ4E9Z2-F1
#
_cell.length_a   1.000
_cell.length_b   1.000
_cell.length_c   1.000
_cell.angle_alpha   90.00
_cell.angle_beta   90.00
_cell.angle_gamma   90.00
#
_symmetry.space_group_name_H-M   'P 1'
#
loop_
_entity.id
_entity.type
_entity.pdbx_description
1 polymer ?
#
loop_
_entity_poly.entity_id
_entity_poly.type
_entity_poly.pdbx_seq_one_letter_code
_entity_poly.pdbx_strand_id
1 'polypeptide(L)'
;MDADPTSISLQSSLQGCSDADSTSPLLQSSLQSCSDVDFTCTLLQNSSQGSTSKEAFCEGDEAALHKTIAELEDELKSRKRKLSICQRQKNAALQEKSALKRRTCHFLANDQLKSMERSTMRGTPWSTSTIEKGLKIRLSCGSRGYNVVREIGTPLPSERTLQRHLEDLKFLPGILHKILPSLSVKA
;
A
#
# COMPACT_ATOMS: atom_id res chain seq x y z
N MET A 1 49.17 23.25 6.01
CA MET A 1 48.61 24.08 7.08
C MET A 1 47.90 25.23 6.38
N ASP A 2 46.58 25.33 6.24
CA ASP A 2 45.45 24.56 6.77
C ASP A 2 44.20 24.91 5.93
N ALA A 3 43.28 23.93 5.87
CA ALA A 3 41.82 23.99 5.69
C ALA A 3 41.16 24.78 4.53
N ASP A 4 40.55 24.01 3.61
CA ASP A 4 39.19 24.24 3.08
C ASP A 4 38.15 23.95 4.21
N PRO A 5 36.85 24.37 4.19
CA PRO A 5 35.98 24.16 3.03
C PRO A 5 34.80 25.15 2.78
N THR A 6 34.50 25.34 1.49
CA THR A 6 33.22 24.99 0.84
C THR A 6 31.90 25.33 1.56
N SER A 7 31.27 26.45 1.17
CA SER A 7 29.83 26.69 1.35
C SER A 7 29.10 26.47 0.01
N ILE A 8 28.66 25.24 -0.25
CA ILE A 8 27.74 24.95 -1.36
C ILE A 8 26.31 24.98 -0.79
N SER A 9 25.60 26.03 -1.18
CA SER A 9 24.17 26.20 -0.95
C SER A 9 23.38 25.11 -1.66
N LEU A 10 22.78 24.19 -0.90
CA LEU A 10 21.79 23.24 -1.40
C LEU A 10 20.44 23.94 -1.49
N GLN A 11 20.12 24.49 -2.67
CA GLN A 11 18.73 24.79 -3.01
C GLN A 11 17.99 23.48 -3.27
N SER A 12 17.17 23.08 -2.30
CA SER A 12 16.21 21.99 -2.43
C SER A 12 15.06 22.43 -3.35
N SER A 13 15.14 22.06 -4.64
CA SER A 13 13.96 22.05 -5.51
C SER A 13 13.01 20.98 -5.03
N LEU A 14 11.93 21.40 -4.37
CA LEU A 14 10.73 20.60 -4.14
C LEU A 14 10.04 20.37 -5.48
N GLN A 15 10.56 19.43 -6.27
CA GLN A 15 9.83 18.91 -7.41
C GLN A 15 8.77 17.93 -6.88
N GLY A 16 7.51 18.33 -7.00
CA GLY A 16 6.35 17.57 -6.55
C GLY A 16 6.36 16.14 -7.11
N CYS A 17 6.10 15.18 -6.23
CA CYS A 17 5.75 13.83 -6.64
C CYS A 17 4.35 13.89 -7.26
N SER A 18 4.27 14.09 -8.57
CA SER A 18 3.06 13.90 -9.34
C SER A 18 2.81 12.40 -9.49
N ASP A 19 1.90 11.87 -8.66
CA ASP A 19 1.35 10.53 -8.84
C ASP A 19 0.36 10.57 -10.01
N ALA A 20 0.78 10.03 -11.16
CA ALA A 20 -0.12 9.40 -12.09
C ALA A 20 -0.06 7.90 -11.81
N ASP A 21 -1.00 7.38 -11.01
CA ASP A 21 -1.33 5.97 -11.05
C ASP A 21 -2.83 5.77 -10.92
N SER A 22 -3.35 5.08 -11.93
CA SER A 22 -4.72 4.61 -12.07
C SER A 22 -5.14 3.84 -10.82
N THR A 23 -5.90 4.50 -9.95
CA THR A 23 -6.53 3.86 -8.81
C THR A 23 -7.87 3.30 -9.28
N SER A 24 -8.00 1.97 -9.32
CA SER A 24 -9.29 1.30 -9.44
C SER A 24 -10.26 1.86 -8.37
N PRO A 25 -11.47 2.30 -8.74
CA PRO A 25 -12.35 2.99 -7.82
C PRO A 25 -13.18 1.97 -7.05
N LEU A 26 -12.66 1.47 -5.93
CA LEU A 26 -13.52 0.84 -4.93
C LEU A 26 -13.10 1.33 -3.54
N LEU A 27 -14.07 1.93 -2.86
CA LEU A 27 -14.08 2.42 -1.49
C LEU A 27 -13.64 3.88 -1.29
N GLN A 28 -14.33 4.79 -1.99
CA GLN A 28 -14.71 6.08 -1.41
C GLN A 28 -16.21 6.09 -1.08
N SER A 29 -16.48 6.13 0.23
CA SER A 29 -17.52 6.94 0.85
C SER A 29 -18.94 6.94 0.24
N SER A 30 -19.77 6.02 0.72
CA SER A 30 -21.15 6.37 1.12
C SER A 30 -21.29 6.08 2.61
N LEU A 31 -20.79 7.00 3.43
CA LEU A 31 -21.48 7.34 4.68
C LEU A 31 -22.71 8.15 4.25
N GLN A 32 -23.70 7.46 3.69
CA GLN A 32 -25.03 8.01 3.56
C GLN A 32 -25.60 7.98 4.98
N SER A 33 -25.84 9.17 5.51
CA SER A 33 -26.69 9.42 6.67
C SER A 33 -27.90 8.47 6.66
N CYS A 34 -27.97 7.52 7.60
CA CYS A 34 -29.24 6.92 7.96
C CYS A 34 -29.93 7.90 8.90
N SER A 35 -30.49 8.96 8.31
CA SER A 35 -31.53 9.75 8.96
C SER A 35 -32.73 8.85 9.19
N ASP A 36 -33.35 9.02 10.36
CA ASP A 36 -34.67 8.52 10.70
C ASP A 36 -35.59 8.48 9.48
N VAL A 37 -36.06 7.29 9.15
CA VAL A 37 -37.21 7.11 8.27
C VAL A 37 -38.24 6.34 9.07
N ASP A 38 -39.16 7.11 9.65
CA ASP A 38 -40.47 6.65 10.10
C ASP A 38 -41.10 5.83 8.99
N PHE A 39 -41.14 4.51 9.19
CA PHE A 39 -41.84 3.62 8.30
C PHE A 39 -43.30 3.54 8.77
N THR A 40 -44.13 4.48 8.33
CA THR A 40 -45.58 4.33 8.40
C THR A 40 -45.98 3.16 7.51
N CYS A 41 -46.14 1.98 8.11
CA CYS A 41 -46.62 0.79 7.42
C CYS A 41 -48.15 0.85 7.33
N THR A 42 -48.65 1.42 6.24
CA THR A 42 -50.01 1.17 5.76
C THR A 42 -50.14 -0.30 5.38
N LEU A 43 -50.88 -1.09 6.17
CA LEU A 43 -51.33 -2.40 5.75
C LEU A 43 -52.81 -2.63 6.09
N LEU A 44 -53.61 -2.50 5.03
CA LEU A 44 -54.75 -3.33 4.63
C LEU A 44 -55.64 -3.93 5.72
N GLN A 45 -56.85 -3.39 5.79
CA GLN A 45 -58.04 -4.15 6.20
C GLN A 45 -58.17 -5.40 5.32
N ASN A 46 -58.01 -6.58 5.92
CA ASN A 46 -58.62 -7.81 5.42
C ASN A 46 -59.40 -8.44 6.56
N SER A 47 -60.72 -8.30 6.47
CA SER A 47 -61.69 -9.09 7.23
C SER A 47 -61.67 -10.52 6.70
N SER A 48 -61.40 -11.50 7.56
CA SER A 48 -61.90 -12.87 7.39
C SER A 48 -61.99 -13.54 8.75
N GLN A 49 -63.22 -13.83 9.14
CA GLN A 49 -63.54 -14.65 10.30
C GLN A 49 -63.19 -16.11 10.05
N GLY A 50 -62.82 -16.81 11.12
CA GLY A 50 -63.09 -18.24 11.26
C GLY A 50 -61.85 -19.15 11.20
N SER A 51 -61.27 -19.46 12.35
CA SER A 51 -61.32 -20.81 12.92
C SER A 51 -60.54 -20.87 14.22
N THR A 52 -61.22 -21.41 15.22
CA THR A 52 -60.77 -21.62 16.59
C THR A 52 -59.71 -22.72 16.64
N SER A 53 -58.47 -22.33 16.89
CA SER A 53 -57.51 -23.13 17.64
C SER A 53 -56.83 -22.18 18.60
N LYS A 54 -57.36 -22.10 19.83
CA LYS A 54 -56.66 -21.46 20.95
C LYS A 54 -55.48 -22.38 21.30
N GLU A 55 -54.41 -22.29 20.53
CA GLU A 55 -53.10 -22.69 21.02
C GLU A 55 -52.80 -21.72 22.17
N ALA A 56 -52.82 -22.26 23.38
CA ALA A 56 -52.38 -21.54 24.56
C ALA A 56 -50.91 -21.21 24.37
N PHE A 57 -50.63 -20.06 23.77
CA PHE A 57 -49.30 -19.48 23.77
C PHE A 57 -48.96 -19.27 25.24
N CYS A 58 -48.00 -20.04 25.74
CA CYS A 58 -47.65 -19.99 27.15
C CYS A 58 -47.01 -18.62 27.39
N GLU A 59 -47.38 -17.94 28.46
CA GLU A 59 -46.76 -16.68 28.92
C GLU A 59 -45.21 -16.80 29.03
N GLY A 60 -44.71 -18.04 29.11
CA GLY A 60 -43.28 -18.38 29.03
C GLY A 60 -42.63 -18.24 27.64
N ASP A 61 -43.36 -18.36 26.53
CA ASP A 61 -42.83 -18.24 25.17
C ASP A 61 -42.52 -16.78 24.80
N GLU A 62 -43.37 -15.85 25.26
CA GLU A 62 -43.16 -14.40 25.10
C GLU A 62 -41.95 -13.92 25.92
N ALA A 63 -41.83 -14.40 27.16
CA ALA A 63 -40.66 -14.11 28.00
C ALA A 63 -39.36 -14.69 27.42
N ALA A 64 -39.40 -15.89 26.82
CA ALA A 64 -38.27 -16.50 26.15
C ALA A 64 -37.86 -15.70 24.88
N LEU A 65 -38.82 -15.18 24.13
CA LEU A 65 -38.56 -14.32 22.98
C LEU A 65 -37.93 -12.98 23.40
N HIS A 66 -38.47 -12.31 24.41
CA HIS A 66 -37.90 -11.06 24.93
C HIS A 66 -36.48 -11.23 25.46
N LYS A 67 -36.20 -12.36 26.13
CA LYS A 67 -34.84 -12.71 26.56
C LYS A 67 -33.89 -12.85 25.37
N THR A 68 -34.32 -13.54 24.32
CA THR A 68 -33.52 -13.73 23.10
C THR A 68 -33.24 -12.41 22.38
N ILE A 69 -34.24 -11.52 22.31
CA ILE A 69 -34.07 -10.17 21.72
C ILE A 69 -33.01 -9.38 22.48
N ALA A 70 -33.08 -9.35 23.81
CA ALA A 70 -32.11 -8.64 24.65
C ALA A 70 -30.68 -9.19 24.47
N GLU A 71 -30.52 -10.52 24.42
CA GLU A 71 -29.23 -11.16 24.16
C GLU A 71 -28.66 -10.78 22.78
N LEU A 72 -29.50 -10.77 21.74
CA LEU A 72 -29.10 -10.36 20.40
C LEU A 72 -28.74 -8.87 20.32
N GLU A 73 -29.46 -8.00 21.02
CA GLU A 73 -29.14 -6.57 21.11
C GLU A 73 -27.78 -6.32 21.76
N ASP A 74 -27.48 -7.04 22.85
CA ASP A 74 -26.18 -6.99 23.51
C ASP A 74 -25.05 -7.53 22.62
N GLU A 75 -25.30 -8.61 21.89
CA GLU A 75 -24.37 -9.11 20.88
C GLU A 75 -24.11 -8.09 19.78
N LEU A 76 -25.15 -7.46 19.24
CA LEU A 76 -25.01 -6.42 18.21
C LEU A 76 -24.21 -5.23 18.73
N LYS A 77 -24.48 -4.79 19.96
CA LYS A 77 -23.73 -3.71 20.62
C LYS A 77 -22.26 -4.07 20.80
N SER A 78 -21.97 -5.29 21.25
CA SER A 78 -20.61 -5.82 21.40
C SER A 78 -19.89 -5.90 20.04
N ARG A 79 -20.53 -6.45 19.01
CA ARG A 79 -19.99 -6.54 17.64
C ARG A 79 -19.72 -5.15 17.05
N LYS A 80 -20.65 -4.19 17.20
CA LYS A 80 -20.47 -2.79 16.77
C LYS A 80 -19.27 -2.14 17.45
N ARG A 81 -19.10 -2.34 18.77
CA ARG A 81 -17.93 -1.83 19.51
C ARG A 81 -16.63 -2.45 18.99
N LYS A 82 -16.58 -3.77 18.80
CA LYS A 82 -15.41 -4.47 18.25
C LYS A 82 -15.05 -3.97 16.85
N LEU A 83 -16.03 -3.79 15.97
CA LEU A 83 -15.82 -3.23 14.62
C LEU A 83 -15.27 -1.81 14.68
N SER A 84 -15.81 -0.94 15.55
CA SER A 84 -15.32 0.42 15.72
C SER A 84 -13.85 0.46 16.16
N ILE A 85 -13.45 -0.40 17.10
CA ILE A 85 -12.07 -0.50 17.57
C ILE A 85 -11.15 -1.00 16.46
N CYS A 86 -11.52 -2.10 15.78
CA CYS A 86 -10.76 -2.66 14.67
C CYS A 86 -10.57 -1.64 13.54
N GLN A 87 -11.62 -0.88 13.21
CA GLN A 87 -11.57 0.15 12.19
C GLN A 87 -10.60 1.29 12.57
N ARG A 88 -10.60 1.73 13.82
CA ARG A 88 -9.66 2.75 14.31
C ARG A 88 -8.22 2.25 14.23
N GLN A 89 -7.97 1.01 14.64
CA GLN A 89 -6.64 0.39 14.56
C GLN A 89 -6.16 0.28 13.11
N LYS A 90 -7.03 -0.16 12.19
CA LYS A 90 -6.73 -0.21 10.75
C LYS A 90 -6.36 1.17 10.21
N ASN A 91 -7.15 2.20 10.53
CA ASN A 91 -6.89 3.56 10.06
C ASN A 91 -5.57 4.11 10.61
N ALA A 92 -5.26 3.86 11.88
CA ALA A 92 -3.98 4.25 12.49
C ALA A 92 -2.80 3.56 11.79
N ALA A 93 -2.89 2.25 11.55
CA ALA A 93 -1.85 1.50 10.83
C ALA A 93 -1.66 1.98 9.38
N LEU A 94 -2.75 2.32 8.68
CA LEU A 94 -2.68 2.89 7.32
C LEU A 94 -2.01 4.27 7.33
N GLN A 95 -2.33 5.11 8.31
CA GLN A 95 -1.70 6.42 8.48
C GLN A 95 -0.20 6.28 8.73
N GLU A 96 0.20 5.38 9.63
CA GLU A 96 1.61 5.09 9.91
C GLU A 96 2.35 4.59 8.67
N LYS A 97 1.76 3.63 7.94
CA LYS A 97 2.31 3.13 6.67
C LYS A 97 2.53 4.26 5.66
N SER A 98 1.55 5.15 5.50
CA SER A 98 1.66 6.29 4.58
C SER A 98 2.70 7.31 5.02
N ALA A 99 2.83 7.56 6.33
CA ALA A 99 3.84 8.44 6.88
C ALA A 99 5.26 7.88 6.66
N LEU A 100 5.45 6.58 6.88
CA LEU A 100 6.71 5.91 6.60
C LEU A 100 7.07 5.99 5.11
N LYS A 101 6.11 5.68 4.20
CA LYS A 101 6.32 5.77 2.76
C LYS A 101 6.76 7.17 2.32
N ARG A 102 6.14 8.22 2.87
CA ARG A 102 6.53 9.62 2.60
C ARG A 102 7.93 9.96 3.12
N ARG A 103 8.33 9.44 4.28
CA ARG A 103 9.69 9.67 4.81
C ARG A 103 10.75 8.97 3.96
N THR A 104 10.44 7.81 3.39
CA THR A 104 11.41 6.99 2.64
C THR A 104 11.49 7.30 1.14
N CYS A 105 10.56 8.07 0.58
CA CYS A 105 10.44 8.25 -0.87
C CYS A 105 11.65 8.93 -1.53
N HIS A 106 12.46 9.68 -0.77
CA HIS A 106 13.63 10.37 -1.31
C HIS A 106 14.81 9.43 -1.57
N PHE A 107 14.92 8.32 -0.83
CA PHE A 107 16.04 7.37 -0.98
C PHE A 107 15.62 6.03 -1.58
N LEU A 108 14.41 5.53 -1.27
CA LEU A 108 13.85 4.31 -1.85
C LEU A 108 12.80 4.63 -2.91
N ALA A 109 12.98 4.05 -4.09
CA ALA A 109 11.96 4.05 -5.12
C ALA A 109 10.79 3.12 -4.75
N ASN A 110 9.64 3.31 -5.41
CA ASN A 110 8.43 2.54 -5.12
C ASN A 110 8.60 1.04 -5.35
N ASP A 111 9.37 0.62 -6.36
CA ASP A 111 9.72 -0.78 -6.64
C ASP A 111 10.60 -1.38 -5.54
N GLN A 112 11.53 -0.60 -5.00
CA GLN A 112 12.35 -0.99 -3.85
C GLN A 112 11.49 -1.22 -2.59
N LEU A 113 10.54 -0.33 -2.32
CA LEU A 113 9.58 -0.48 -1.23
C LEU A 113 8.69 -1.73 -1.43
N LYS A 114 8.17 -1.94 -2.64
CA LYS A 114 7.39 -3.15 -3.00
C LYS A 114 8.21 -4.42 -2.82
N SER A 115 9.52 -4.37 -3.09
CA SER A 115 10.43 -5.50 -2.85
C SER A 115 10.56 -5.82 -1.36
N MET A 116 10.63 -4.80 -0.51
CA MET A 116 10.70 -4.94 0.95
C MET A 116 9.40 -5.41 1.59
N GLU A 117 8.24 -5.09 1.00
CA GLU A 117 6.95 -5.62 1.43
C GLU A 117 6.86 -7.15 1.28
N ARG A 118 7.68 -7.73 0.39
CA ARG A 118 7.75 -9.18 0.17
C ARG A 118 8.85 -9.77 1.05
N SER A 119 8.64 -11.01 1.50
CA SER A 119 9.68 -11.78 2.19
C SER A 119 10.87 -12.15 1.29
N THR A 120 10.72 -12.01 -0.03
CA THR A 120 11.75 -12.32 -1.02
C THR A 120 11.79 -11.26 -2.12
N MET A 121 13.00 -10.90 -2.55
CA MET A 121 13.22 -10.01 -3.70
C MET A 121 13.08 -10.73 -5.05
N ARG A 122 12.98 -12.07 -5.05
CA ARG A 122 12.91 -12.89 -6.28
C ARG A 122 11.66 -12.53 -7.08
N GLY A 123 11.84 -12.32 -8.38
CA GLY A 123 10.74 -11.99 -9.29
C GLY A 123 10.19 -10.56 -9.12
N THR A 124 10.89 -9.69 -8.41
CA THR A 124 10.51 -8.27 -8.36
C THR A 124 10.94 -7.57 -9.66
N PRO A 125 10.00 -6.96 -10.40
CA PRO A 125 10.37 -6.09 -11.53
C PRO A 125 10.99 -4.81 -10.97
N TRP A 126 12.15 -4.43 -11.51
CA TRP A 126 12.87 -3.22 -11.12
C TRP A 126 12.55 -2.10 -12.10
N SER A 127 12.40 -0.88 -11.61
CA SER A 127 12.26 0.30 -12.46
C SER A 127 13.61 0.62 -13.13
N THR A 128 13.57 1.31 -14.26
CA THR A 128 14.78 1.81 -14.94
C THR A 128 15.63 2.67 -14.01
N SER A 129 15.01 3.53 -13.18
CA SER A 129 15.72 4.39 -12.23
C SER A 129 16.46 3.58 -11.15
N THR A 130 15.90 2.46 -10.70
CA THR A 130 16.58 1.57 -9.74
C THR A 130 17.72 0.80 -10.41
N ILE A 131 17.54 0.37 -11.67
CA ILE A 131 18.61 -0.25 -12.46
C ILE A 131 19.77 0.72 -12.68
N GLU A 132 19.50 1.95 -13.07
CA GLU A 132 20.52 3.00 -13.26
C GLU A 132 21.29 3.29 -11.97
N LYS A 133 20.59 3.45 -10.84
CA LYS A 133 21.23 3.59 -9.52
C LYS A 133 22.12 2.39 -9.20
N GLY A 134 21.63 1.17 -9.44
CA GLY A 134 22.38 -0.06 -9.23
C GLY A 134 23.64 -0.13 -10.10
N LEU A 135 23.53 0.22 -11.39
CA LEU A 135 24.66 0.29 -12.31
C LEU A 135 25.69 1.34 -11.87
N LYS A 136 25.24 2.54 -11.46
CA LYS A 136 26.13 3.59 -10.96
C LYS A 136 26.96 3.09 -9.78
N ILE A 137 26.34 2.48 -8.78
CA ILE A 137 27.04 1.90 -7.63
C ILE A 137 28.01 0.81 -8.10
N ARG A 138 27.53 -0.13 -8.94
CA ARG A 138 28.32 -1.26 -9.45
C ARG A 138 29.56 -0.83 -10.24
N LEU A 139 29.47 0.26 -11.00
CA LEU A 139 30.58 0.85 -11.75
C LEU A 139 31.55 1.60 -10.83
N SER A 140 31.06 2.28 -9.79
CA SER A 140 31.91 3.01 -8.85
C SER A 140 32.73 2.12 -7.92
N CYS A 141 32.16 1.02 -7.39
CA CYS A 141 32.82 0.19 -6.36
C CYS A 141 33.16 -1.25 -6.80
N GLY A 142 32.87 -1.62 -8.05
CA GLY A 142 33.07 -3.00 -8.52
C GLY A 142 32.06 -4.01 -7.95
N SER A 143 32.24 -5.30 -8.26
CA SER A 143 31.25 -6.35 -7.92
C SER A 143 31.23 -6.62 -6.44
N ARG A 144 32.42 -6.70 -5.84
CA ARG A 144 32.57 -6.98 -4.41
C ARG A 144 31.98 -5.85 -3.56
N GLY A 145 32.28 -4.59 -3.89
CA GLY A 145 31.68 -3.44 -3.22
C GLY A 145 30.16 -3.40 -3.38
N TYR A 146 29.66 -3.73 -4.57
CA TYR A 146 28.22 -3.77 -4.83
C TYR A 146 27.51 -4.82 -3.97
N ASN A 147 28.10 -6.01 -3.83
CA ASN A 147 27.54 -7.07 -2.98
C ASN A 147 27.52 -6.67 -1.51
N VAL A 148 28.57 -6.00 -1.02
CA VAL A 148 28.59 -5.46 0.35
C VAL A 148 27.47 -4.43 0.56
N VAL A 149 27.25 -3.49 -0.38
CA VAL A 149 26.14 -2.52 -0.30
C VAL A 149 24.78 -3.21 -0.27
N ARG A 150 24.63 -4.32 -1.00
CA ARG A 150 23.41 -5.15 -0.97
C ARG A 150 23.21 -5.86 0.36
N GLU A 151 24.29 -6.39 0.95
CA GLU A 151 24.26 -7.08 2.24
C GLU A 151 23.96 -6.14 3.41
N ILE A 152 24.42 -4.88 3.35
CA ILE A 152 24.15 -3.85 4.37
C ILE A 152 22.64 -3.50 4.47
N GLY A 153 21.82 -3.93 3.49
CA GLY A 153 20.36 -3.90 3.62
C GLY A 153 19.66 -2.95 2.66
N THR A 154 20.32 -2.51 1.58
CA THR A 154 19.64 -1.75 0.53
C THR A 154 18.95 -2.71 -0.44
N PRO A 155 17.63 -2.58 -0.67
CA PRO A 155 16.91 -3.37 -1.68
C PRO A 155 17.38 -2.99 -3.09
N LEU A 156 18.43 -3.65 -3.57
CA LEU A 156 18.96 -3.49 -4.92
C LEU A 156 18.84 -4.77 -5.74
N PRO A 157 18.71 -4.65 -7.08
CA PRO A 157 18.71 -5.78 -8.00
C PRO A 157 19.93 -6.69 -7.82
N SER A 158 19.82 -7.94 -8.25
CA SER A 158 20.98 -8.82 -8.28
C SER A 158 21.98 -8.37 -9.36
N GLU A 159 23.25 -8.74 -9.19
CA GLU A 159 24.25 -8.47 -10.24
C GLU A 159 23.85 -9.09 -11.58
N ARG A 160 23.29 -10.32 -11.58
CA ARG A 160 22.75 -10.94 -12.79
C ARG A 160 21.63 -10.12 -13.41
N THR A 161 20.77 -9.49 -12.60
CA THR A 161 19.70 -8.61 -13.08
C THR A 161 20.27 -7.38 -13.78
N LEU A 162 21.32 -6.76 -13.23
CA LEU A 162 22.00 -5.64 -13.88
C LEU A 162 22.64 -6.06 -15.21
N GLN A 163 23.30 -7.23 -15.24
CA GLN A 163 23.90 -7.76 -16.47
C GLN A 163 22.85 -8.02 -17.56
N ARG A 164 21.69 -8.61 -17.23
CA ARG A 164 20.60 -8.80 -18.21
C ARG A 164 20.15 -7.49 -18.83
N HIS A 165 19.98 -6.45 -18.02
CA HIS A 165 19.58 -5.14 -18.54
C HIS A 165 20.65 -4.53 -19.46
N LEU A 166 21.94 -4.82 -19.23
CA LEU A 166 23.01 -4.42 -20.15
C LEU A 166 23.05 -5.27 -21.43
N GLU A 167 22.79 -6.58 -21.32
CA GLU A 167 22.68 -7.49 -22.47
C GLU A 167 21.56 -7.05 -23.44
N ASP A 168 20.46 -6.52 -22.90
CA ASP A 168 19.35 -5.99 -23.68
C ASP A 168 19.68 -4.68 -24.42
N LEU A 169 20.75 -3.98 -24.03
CA LEU A 169 21.24 -2.78 -24.73
C LEU A 169 21.95 -3.19 -26.03
N LYS A 170 21.17 -3.27 -27.11
CA LYS A 170 21.72 -3.50 -28.45
C LYS A 170 22.30 -2.20 -28.99
N PHE A 171 23.62 -2.18 -29.19
CA PHE A 171 24.28 -1.12 -29.92
C PHE A 171 24.13 -1.35 -31.42
N LEU A 172 23.70 -0.33 -32.15
CA LEU A 172 23.74 -0.36 -33.61
C LEU A 172 25.20 -0.45 -34.10
N PRO A 173 25.47 -1.16 -35.21
CA PRO A 173 26.81 -1.22 -35.77
C PRO A 173 27.33 0.22 -36.02
N GLY A 174 28.53 0.51 -35.51
CA GLY A 174 29.17 1.83 -35.64
C GLY A 174 28.85 2.86 -34.56
N ILE A 175 27.78 2.71 -33.75
CA ILE A 175 27.51 3.66 -32.64
C ILE A 175 28.56 3.49 -31.53
N LEU A 176 28.96 2.26 -31.24
CA LEU A 176 29.92 1.93 -30.20
C LEU A 176 31.27 2.63 -30.45
N HIS A 177 31.73 2.63 -31.71
CA HIS A 177 32.96 3.33 -32.12
C HIS A 177 32.89 4.84 -31.96
N LYS A 178 31.67 5.42 -31.98
CA LYS A 178 31.48 6.86 -31.75
C LYS A 178 31.47 7.23 -30.27
N ILE A 179 30.97 6.35 -29.39
CA ILE A 179 30.87 6.62 -27.94
C ILE A 179 32.12 6.20 -27.16
N LEU A 180 32.85 5.17 -27.60
CA LEU A 180 34.06 4.68 -26.91
C LEU A 180 35.16 5.76 -26.75
N PRO A 181 35.45 6.63 -27.73
CA PRO A 181 36.41 7.72 -27.55
C PRO A 181 36.04 8.65 -26.40
N SER A 182 34.75 8.97 -26.25
CA SER A 182 34.23 9.82 -25.16
C SER A 182 34.31 9.15 -23.78
N LEU A 183 34.33 7.81 -23.74
CA LEU A 183 34.49 7.01 -22.52
C LEU A 183 35.97 6.72 -22.20
N SER A 184 36.89 6.99 -23.14
CA SER A 184 38.33 6.73 -22.99
C SER A 184 39.07 7.82 -22.21
N VAL A 185 38.36 8.84 -21.72
CA VAL A 185 38.91 9.82 -20.78
C VAL A 185 39.26 9.04 -19.51
N LYS A 186 40.54 8.71 -19.37
CA LYS A 186 41.08 8.07 -18.17
C LYS A 186 40.78 8.98 -16.98
N ALA A 187 40.07 8.44 -15.99
CA ALA A 187 40.02 8.99 -14.65
C ALA A 187 41.37 8.78 -13.94
#